data_AF-A0A154M4Y3-F1
#
_entry.id   AF-A0A154M4Y3-F1
#
_cell.length_a   1.000
_cell.length_b   1.000
_cell.length_c   1.000
_cell.angle_alpha   90.00
_cell.angle_beta   90.00
_cell.angle_gamma   90.00
#
_symmetry.space_group_name_H-M   'P 1'
#
loop_
_entity.id
_entity.type
_entity.pdbx_description
1 polymer ?
#
loop_
_entity_poly.entity_id
_entity_poly.type
_entity_poly.pdbx_seq_one_letter_code
_entity_poly.pdbx_strand_id
1 'polypeptide(L)'
;MTVWWRDHGHPDLFTLPMDEPAVVRVAIDTNILLDLQVRSEKVNAERSQVLEVDDLVDRIEIIVPPGLEHDLDDKDDDQRKRLLEAAAQYVRPRGSRDRAARFFEIVEAVVAEHLPGYRRTHQDLADLWQLAETAAAGIKVFLTWDEQLKNAVAPLLRSLPDVPELSQLRVLDPDHLLIHLDELAHAAAYRPDTLKGSAFETGLAGSSSEPTLMRFLDHRGGETRAKLKATLRELARCRREQLIVTAPDGEPVACYALMAVGSVLQVPLLRLADHPIAPTLGRQLLWHLREQARTRGCSVVDLADPYLPVHLQSIARHEHYQHVEDHWYAVVVDRIDTAAEVSAAATHAYQHVGLGNAPLIPVGADAALAHHYERVWWPAKITDSALPHFAVAIKPTWSAELIGMPAPLHRRTELAFGREQVYFRSGRNSTLSAPGRILWYMSSGHRTGPASFIGTSVLDGITTGTPEELFAAYGHYGVFTLANIEDAARDGIAQALQLSDTELFPNPVLRKSYDQLQRKYGGPRAVQAPVKVSAELFTAIYRLGQRTALDVHVS
;
A
#
# COMPACT_ATOMS: atom_id res chain seq x y z
N MET A 1 47.72 -3.89 -26.64
CA MET A 1 47.47 -3.58 -25.21
C MET A 1 46.53 -4.66 -24.70
N THR A 2 47.08 -5.66 -24.01
CA THR A 2 46.32 -6.83 -23.54
C THR A 2 45.93 -6.56 -22.10
N VAL A 3 44.68 -6.18 -21.87
CA VAL A 3 44.16 -5.96 -20.52
C VAL A 3 43.77 -7.32 -19.96
N TRP A 4 44.53 -7.81 -18.98
CA TRP A 4 44.16 -8.99 -18.21
C TRP A 4 43.17 -8.57 -17.14
N TRP A 5 41.95 -9.08 -17.22
CA TRP A 5 40.95 -8.94 -16.18
C TRP A 5 40.91 -10.23 -15.36
N ARG A 6 41.14 -10.10 -14.04
CA ARG A 6 41.03 -11.19 -13.08
C ARG A 6 39.63 -11.13 -12.49
N ASP A 7 38.79 -12.07 -12.87
CA ASP A 7 37.48 -12.28 -12.26
C ASP A 7 37.67 -12.79 -10.82
N HIS A 8 36.96 -12.17 -9.88
CA HIS A 8 36.97 -12.49 -8.45
C HIS A 8 35.85 -13.46 -8.06
N GLY A 9 35.16 -14.07 -9.02
CA GLY A 9 34.06 -15.01 -8.77
C GLY A 9 32.79 -14.32 -8.29
N HIS A 10 32.59 -13.06 -8.69
CA HIS A 10 31.35 -12.32 -8.41
C HIS A 10 30.45 -12.35 -9.65
N PRO A 11 29.13 -12.50 -9.48
CA PRO A 11 28.19 -12.46 -10.60
C PRO A 11 28.34 -11.14 -11.38
N ASP A 12 28.47 -11.24 -12.69
CA ASP A 12 28.60 -10.12 -13.63
C ASP A 12 27.44 -10.09 -14.65
N LEU A 13 27.47 -9.10 -15.55
CA LEU A 13 26.42 -8.86 -16.55
C LEU A 13 26.23 -10.01 -17.56
N PHE A 14 27.18 -10.96 -17.63
CA PHE A 14 27.15 -12.13 -18.50
C PHE A 14 26.97 -13.45 -17.74
N THR A 15 26.86 -13.36 -16.41
CA THR A 15 26.45 -14.48 -15.59
C THR A 15 24.99 -14.74 -15.90
N LEU A 16 24.75 -15.77 -16.72
CA LEU A 16 23.41 -16.28 -16.99
C LEU A 16 22.70 -16.48 -15.63
N PRO A 17 21.48 -15.96 -15.41
CA PRO A 17 20.75 -16.29 -14.20
C PRO A 17 20.57 -17.81 -14.17
N MET A 18 21.31 -18.47 -13.29
CA MET A 18 21.07 -19.87 -12.92
C MET A 18 19.87 -19.88 -11.97
N ASP A 19 18.73 -19.40 -12.45
CA ASP A 19 17.48 -19.33 -11.69
C ASP A 19 16.45 -20.19 -12.41
N GLU A 20 16.65 -21.51 -12.40
CA GLU A 20 15.48 -22.33 -12.09
C GLU A 20 15.10 -21.94 -10.65
N PRO A 21 13.86 -21.49 -10.38
CA PRO A 21 13.48 -21.13 -9.03
C PRO A 21 13.73 -22.34 -8.14
N ALA A 22 14.63 -22.18 -7.15
CA ALA A 22 14.96 -23.26 -6.24
C ALA A 22 13.67 -23.81 -5.61
N VAL A 23 13.31 -25.04 -5.96
CA VAL A 23 12.09 -25.68 -5.49
C VAL A 23 12.11 -25.69 -3.97
N VAL A 24 11.11 -25.07 -3.34
CA VAL A 24 11.05 -24.94 -1.89
C VAL A 24 10.53 -26.24 -1.30
N ARG A 25 11.36 -26.90 -0.49
CA ARG A 25 10.96 -28.08 0.27
C ARG A 25 10.03 -27.71 1.39
N VAL A 26 8.85 -28.32 1.40
CA VAL A 26 7.79 -28.03 2.35
C VAL A 26 7.32 -29.32 2.99
N ALA A 27 7.52 -29.45 4.31
CA ALA A 27 6.98 -30.56 5.07
C ALA A 27 5.49 -30.33 5.37
N ILE A 28 4.68 -31.37 5.27
CA ILE A 28 3.24 -31.31 5.59
C ILE A 28 2.91 -32.15 6.82
N ASP A 29 2.02 -31.60 7.65
CA ASP A 29 1.34 -32.31 8.73
C ASP A 29 0.40 -33.40 8.16
N THR A 30 0.16 -34.43 8.97
CA THR A 30 -0.79 -35.52 8.74
C THR A 30 -2.19 -35.03 8.42
N ASN A 31 -2.65 -33.93 9.04
CA ASN A 31 -3.97 -33.35 8.74
C ASN A 31 -4.08 -32.85 7.29
N ILE A 32 -3.04 -32.21 6.75
CA ILE A 32 -2.98 -31.73 5.37
C ILE A 32 -2.87 -32.91 4.41
N LEU A 33 -2.06 -33.92 4.75
CA LEU A 33 -1.94 -35.15 3.96
C LEU A 33 -3.30 -35.85 3.78
N LEU A 34 -4.11 -35.89 4.84
CA LEU A 34 -5.47 -36.44 4.79
C LEU A 34 -6.39 -35.58 3.91
N ASP A 35 -6.33 -34.25 4.05
CA ASP A 35 -7.16 -33.33 3.28
C ASP A 35 -6.91 -33.46 1.77
N LEU A 36 -5.65 -33.62 1.34
CA LEU A 36 -5.27 -33.81 -0.07
C LEU A 36 -5.84 -35.11 -0.67
N GLN A 37 -6.18 -36.11 0.14
CA GLN A 37 -6.77 -37.37 -0.33
C GLN A 37 -8.30 -37.34 -0.45
N VAL A 38 -8.98 -36.37 0.18
CA VAL A 38 -10.45 -36.30 0.19
C VAL A 38 -10.94 -35.67 -1.12
N ARG A 39 -11.66 -36.46 -1.93
CA ARG A 39 -12.35 -35.95 -3.14
C ARG A 39 -13.33 -34.81 -2.79
N SER A 40 -13.32 -33.78 -3.64
CA SER A 40 -13.97 -32.45 -3.60
C SER A 40 -15.46 -32.32 -3.21
N GLU A 41 -16.14 -33.34 -2.67
CA GLU A 41 -17.58 -33.27 -2.36
C GLU A 41 -17.89 -32.82 -0.91
N LYS A 42 -16.88 -32.54 -0.08
CA LYS A 42 -17.07 -31.96 1.27
C LYS A 42 -16.56 -30.53 1.31
N VAL A 43 -17.34 -29.61 1.90
CA VAL A 43 -17.03 -28.18 2.09
C VAL A 43 -15.68 -27.90 2.79
N ASN A 44 -15.13 -28.87 3.53
CA ASN A 44 -13.80 -28.75 4.16
C ASN A 44 -12.65 -29.38 3.35
N ALA A 45 -12.93 -30.14 2.29
CA ALA A 45 -11.92 -30.81 1.46
C ALA A 45 -11.16 -29.86 0.52
N GLU A 46 -11.69 -28.66 0.27
CA GLU A 46 -11.10 -27.65 -0.61
C GLU A 46 -9.93 -26.87 0.03
N ARG A 47 -9.63 -27.11 1.32
CA ARG A 47 -8.69 -26.25 2.05
C ARG A 47 -7.23 -26.44 1.65
N SER A 48 -6.78 -27.68 1.50
CA SER A 48 -5.38 -28.01 1.20
C SER A 48 -5.08 -28.08 -0.31
N GLN A 49 -6.11 -28.09 -1.16
CA GLN A 49 -6.00 -28.14 -2.63
C GLN A 49 -5.31 -26.91 -3.24
N VAL A 50 -5.14 -25.83 -2.47
CA VAL A 50 -4.28 -24.69 -2.86
C VAL A 50 -2.85 -25.13 -3.18
N LEU A 51 -2.41 -26.26 -2.62
CA LEU A 51 -1.10 -26.86 -2.87
C LEU A 51 -0.99 -27.57 -4.22
N GLU A 52 -2.11 -27.92 -4.85
CA GLU A 52 -2.19 -28.67 -6.10
C GLU A 52 -2.40 -27.79 -7.33
N VAL A 53 -2.48 -26.46 -7.16
CA VAL A 53 -2.65 -25.52 -8.27
C VAL A 53 -1.40 -25.54 -9.14
N ASP A 54 -1.57 -25.63 -10.47
CA ASP A 54 -0.48 -25.76 -11.47
C ASP A 54 0.70 -24.80 -11.24
N ASP A 55 0.41 -23.55 -10.85
CA ASP A 55 1.38 -22.50 -10.52
C ASP A 55 2.34 -22.83 -9.36
N LEU A 56 1.94 -23.72 -8.46
CA LEU A 56 2.66 -24.05 -7.21
C LEU A 56 3.42 -25.36 -7.31
N VAL A 57 2.89 -26.33 -8.07
CA VAL A 57 3.46 -27.68 -8.21
C VAL A 57 4.92 -27.64 -8.67
N ASP A 58 5.26 -26.68 -9.53
CA ASP A 58 6.63 -26.52 -10.04
C ASP A 58 7.55 -25.69 -9.11
N ARG A 59 7.00 -25.11 -8.04
CA ARG A 59 7.72 -24.23 -7.09
C ARG A 59 7.97 -24.86 -5.73
N ILE A 60 7.26 -25.94 -5.38
CA ILE A 60 7.39 -26.62 -4.09
C ILE A 60 7.62 -28.12 -4.24
N GLU A 61 8.41 -28.69 -3.34
CA GLU A 61 8.57 -30.14 -3.17
C GLU A 61 7.90 -30.52 -1.86
N ILE A 62 6.73 -31.17 -1.95
CA ILE A 62 5.97 -31.63 -0.78
C ILE A 62 6.68 -32.84 -0.17
N ILE A 63 6.95 -32.75 1.13
CA ILE A 63 7.63 -33.76 1.93
C ILE A 63 6.72 -34.23 3.06
N VAL A 64 6.68 -35.54 3.28
CA VAL A 64 6.03 -36.13 4.45
C VAL A 64 7.10 -36.51 5.48
N PRO A 65 7.14 -35.85 6.65
CA PRO A 65 8.11 -36.17 7.69
C PRO A 65 8.01 -37.64 8.15
N PRO A 66 9.11 -38.24 8.63
CA PRO A 66 9.06 -39.51 9.37
C PRO A 66 8.32 -39.43 10.73
N GLY A 67 7.87 -38.23 11.12
CA GLY A 67 7.05 -38.02 12.32
C GLY A 67 5.63 -38.53 12.13
N LEU A 68 5.21 -38.80 10.88
CA LEU A 68 3.95 -39.46 10.58
C LEU A 68 3.81 -40.78 11.35
N GLU A 69 4.90 -41.55 11.52
CA GLU A 69 4.88 -42.82 12.23
C GLU A 69 4.38 -42.68 13.66
N HIS A 70 4.66 -41.56 14.34
CA HIS A 70 4.15 -41.28 15.68
C HIS A 70 2.65 -40.99 15.70
N ASP A 71 2.10 -40.40 14.63
CA ASP A 71 0.66 -40.21 14.47
C ASP A 71 -0.08 -41.51 14.17
N LEU A 72 0.57 -42.48 13.53
CA LEU A 72 -0.03 -43.76 13.15
C LEU A 72 -0.30 -44.68 14.34
N ASP A 73 0.40 -44.49 15.46
CA ASP A 73 0.31 -45.38 16.63
C ASP A 73 -1.08 -45.31 17.32
N ASP A 74 -1.83 -44.23 17.12
CA ASP A 74 -3.15 -43.99 17.70
C ASP A 74 -4.32 -44.17 16.70
N LYS A 75 -4.05 -44.54 15.44
CA LYS A 75 -5.09 -44.68 14.40
C LYS A 75 -5.52 -46.14 14.23
N ASP A 76 -6.76 -46.33 13.78
CA ASP A 76 -7.24 -47.66 13.40
C ASP A 76 -6.51 -48.19 12.14
N ASP A 77 -6.57 -49.50 11.90
CA ASP A 77 -5.85 -50.16 10.80
C ASP A 77 -6.24 -49.60 9.41
N ASP A 78 -7.49 -49.18 9.24
CA ASP A 78 -8.00 -48.63 7.99
C ASP A 78 -7.47 -47.21 7.74
N GLN A 79 -7.45 -46.35 8.76
CA GLN A 79 -6.86 -45.01 8.74
C GLN A 79 -5.35 -45.08 8.54
N ARG A 80 -4.67 -46.00 9.22
CA ARG A 80 -3.24 -46.24 9.10
C ARG A 80 -2.86 -46.61 7.67
N LYS A 81 -3.61 -47.52 7.06
CA LYS A 81 -3.41 -47.92 5.67
C LYS A 81 -3.59 -46.76 4.71
N ARG A 82 -4.66 -45.97 4.87
CA ARG A 82 -4.92 -44.78 4.04
C ARG A 82 -3.80 -43.74 4.12
N LEU A 83 -3.30 -43.46 5.33
CA LEU A 83 -2.20 -42.52 5.54
C LEU A 83 -0.90 -42.99 4.90
N LEU A 84 -0.58 -44.28 5.01
CA LEU A 84 0.61 -44.86 4.38
C LEU A 84 0.50 -44.84 2.84
N GLU A 85 -0.68 -45.15 2.29
CA GLU A 85 -0.94 -45.07 0.85
C GLU A 85 -0.83 -43.62 0.33
N ALA A 86 -1.31 -42.65 1.10
CA ALA A 86 -1.19 -41.23 0.79
C ALA A 86 0.28 -40.75 0.85
N ALA A 87 0.98 -41.09 1.93
CA ALA A 87 2.38 -40.71 2.13
C ALA A 87 3.33 -41.31 1.09
N ALA A 88 2.98 -42.46 0.49
CA ALA A 88 3.78 -43.11 -0.54
C ALA A 88 3.90 -42.28 -1.85
N GLN A 89 3.03 -41.29 -2.04
CA GLN A 89 3.05 -40.40 -3.21
C GLN A 89 4.08 -39.26 -3.08
N TYR A 90 4.65 -39.05 -1.89
CA TYR A 90 5.52 -37.93 -1.58
C TYR A 90 6.92 -38.36 -1.15
N VAL A 91 7.87 -37.42 -1.22
CA VAL A 91 9.25 -37.65 -0.80
C VAL A 91 9.30 -37.74 0.74
N ARG A 92 10.01 -38.76 1.25
CA ARG A 92 10.20 -38.99 2.69
C ARG A 92 11.69 -39.02 3.03
N PRO A 93 12.31 -37.87 3.37
CA PRO A 93 13.73 -37.81 3.68
C PRO A 93 14.02 -38.55 4.98
N ARG A 94 15.08 -39.37 4.98
CA ARG A 94 15.57 -40.03 6.18
C ARG A 94 16.47 -39.06 6.95
N GLY A 95 15.90 -38.33 7.90
CA GLY A 95 16.66 -37.53 8.85
C GLY A 95 17.50 -38.40 9.81
N SER A 96 18.47 -37.78 10.49
CA SER A 96 19.18 -38.46 11.59
C SER A 96 18.25 -38.58 12.80
N ARG A 97 17.89 -39.82 13.17
CA ARG A 97 17.04 -40.09 14.35
C ARG A 97 17.60 -39.48 15.63
N ASP A 98 18.91 -39.55 15.82
CA ASP A 98 19.57 -38.98 17.00
C ASP A 98 19.52 -37.44 17.03
N ARG A 99 19.45 -36.79 15.87
CA ARG A 99 19.23 -35.34 15.79
C ARG A 99 17.78 -34.98 16.06
N ALA A 100 16.84 -35.73 15.49
CA ALA A 100 15.41 -35.53 15.72
C ALA A 100 15.06 -35.67 17.20
N ALA A 101 15.55 -36.72 17.88
CA ALA A 101 15.33 -36.92 19.32
C ALA A 101 15.85 -35.75 20.16
N ARG A 102 17.04 -35.25 19.84
CA ARG A 102 17.61 -34.07 20.52
C ARG A 102 16.78 -32.81 20.29
N PHE A 103 16.31 -32.58 19.06
CA PHE A 103 15.43 -31.45 18.76
C PHE A 103 14.08 -31.58 19.44
N PHE A 104 13.52 -32.79 19.53
CA PHE A 104 12.28 -33.06 20.25
C PHE A 104 12.42 -32.72 21.74
N GLU A 105 13.49 -33.18 22.41
CA GLU A 105 13.75 -32.85 23.82
C GLU A 105 13.80 -31.34 24.07
N ILE A 106 14.42 -30.58 23.15
CA ILE A 106 14.50 -29.12 23.22
C ILE A 106 13.11 -28.49 23.03
N VAL A 107 12.38 -28.91 21.99
CA VAL A 107 11.02 -28.40 21.69
C VAL A 107 10.09 -28.68 22.88
N GLU A 108 10.09 -29.91 23.41
CA GLU A 108 9.27 -30.31 24.54
C GLU A 108 9.62 -29.50 25.79
N ALA A 109 10.91 -29.32 26.11
CA ALA A 109 11.34 -28.54 27.26
C ALA A 109 10.88 -27.08 27.17
N VAL A 110 11.01 -26.45 25.99
CA VAL A 110 10.60 -25.06 25.76
C VAL A 110 9.10 -24.90 25.89
N VAL A 111 8.33 -25.82 25.30
CA VAL A 111 6.86 -25.84 25.41
C VAL A 111 6.45 -26.08 26.86
N ALA A 112 7.10 -27.00 27.57
CA ALA A 112 6.83 -27.29 28.99
C ALA A 112 7.07 -26.07 29.89
N GLU A 113 8.11 -25.30 29.62
CA GLU A 113 8.48 -24.12 30.40
C GLU A 113 7.56 -22.92 30.13
N HIS A 114 7.26 -22.65 28.86
CA HIS A 114 6.59 -21.41 28.44
C HIS A 114 5.09 -21.58 28.20
N LEU A 115 4.59 -22.82 28.06
CA LEU A 115 3.18 -23.14 27.85
C LEU A 115 2.72 -24.21 28.86
N PRO A 116 2.60 -23.88 30.16
CA PRO A 116 2.19 -24.85 31.19
C PRO A 116 0.77 -25.41 30.99
N GLY A 117 -0.05 -24.76 30.16
CA GLY A 117 -1.39 -25.22 29.76
C GLY A 117 -1.43 -26.07 28.49
N TYR A 118 -0.29 -26.33 27.84
CA TYR A 118 -0.20 -27.18 26.66
C TYR A 118 -0.60 -28.60 27.04
N ARG A 119 -1.65 -29.13 26.40
CA ARG A 119 -2.08 -30.51 26.65
C ARG A 119 -0.98 -31.41 26.10
N ARG A 120 -0.52 -32.38 26.90
CA ARG A 120 0.46 -33.38 26.46
C ARG A 120 -0.27 -34.66 26.10
N THR A 121 -1.28 -34.55 25.22
CA THR A 121 -1.89 -35.76 24.67
C THR A 121 -0.89 -36.44 23.73
N HIS A 122 -1.16 -37.69 23.38
CA HIS A 122 -0.28 -38.42 22.47
C HIS A 122 -0.21 -37.74 21.09
N GLN A 123 -1.33 -37.19 20.59
CA GLN A 123 -1.35 -36.37 19.36
C GLN A 123 -0.50 -35.10 19.50
N ASP A 124 -0.61 -34.38 20.62
CA ASP A 124 0.17 -33.16 20.83
C ASP A 124 1.70 -33.46 20.83
N LEU A 125 2.12 -34.62 21.34
CA LEU A 125 3.52 -35.04 21.33
C LEU A 125 3.97 -35.48 19.93
N ALA A 126 3.11 -36.15 19.17
CA ALA A 126 3.38 -36.52 17.79
C ALA A 126 3.57 -35.28 16.90
N ASP A 127 2.77 -34.24 17.10
CA ASP A 127 2.91 -32.95 16.40
C ASP A 127 4.28 -32.29 16.68
N LEU A 128 4.76 -32.32 17.93
CA LEU A 128 6.10 -31.81 18.28
C LEU A 128 7.23 -32.64 17.64
N TRP A 129 7.04 -33.96 17.53
CA TRP A 129 7.95 -34.84 16.79
C TRP A 129 8.03 -34.46 15.32
N GLN A 130 6.91 -34.14 14.67
CA GLN A 130 6.92 -33.70 13.27
C GLN A 130 7.76 -32.42 13.07
N LEU A 131 7.65 -31.45 13.99
CA LEU A 131 8.49 -30.24 13.95
C LEU A 131 9.97 -30.56 14.12
N ALA A 132 10.31 -31.38 15.12
CA ALA A 132 11.69 -31.78 15.40
C ALA A 132 12.33 -32.53 14.22
N GLU A 133 11.58 -33.43 13.60
CA GLU A 133 12.06 -34.19 12.44
C GLU A 133 12.16 -33.35 11.17
N THR A 134 11.22 -32.44 10.95
CA THR A 134 11.29 -31.49 9.84
C THR A 134 12.56 -30.64 9.94
N ALA A 135 12.85 -30.11 11.12
CA ALA A 135 14.08 -29.38 11.38
C ALA A 135 15.34 -30.26 11.24
N ALA A 136 15.29 -31.51 11.73
CA ALA A 136 16.40 -32.46 11.61
C ALA A 136 16.69 -32.89 10.15
N ALA A 137 15.68 -32.87 9.29
CA ALA A 137 15.79 -33.10 7.86
C ALA A 137 16.31 -31.87 7.08
N GLY A 138 16.52 -30.74 7.76
CA GLY A 138 16.98 -29.48 7.14
C GLY A 138 15.91 -28.76 6.32
N ILE A 139 14.64 -29.09 6.54
CA ILE A 139 13.50 -28.46 5.88
C ILE A 139 13.12 -27.22 6.68
N LYS A 140 12.91 -26.10 5.98
CA LYS A 140 12.67 -24.79 6.62
C LYS A 140 11.21 -24.41 6.75
N VAL A 141 10.31 -25.13 6.08
CA VAL A 141 8.87 -24.84 6.07
C VAL A 141 8.10 -26.09 6.47
N PHE A 142 7.23 -25.95 7.47
CA PHE A 142 6.29 -26.97 7.92
C PHE A 142 4.87 -26.41 7.80
N LEU A 143 3.97 -27.11 7.11
CA LEU A 143 2.58 -26.72 6.97
C LEU A 143 1.72 -27.49 7.96
N THR A 144 0.81 -26.77 8.62
CA THR A 144 -0.20 -27.35 9.51
C THR A 144 -1.45 -26.46 9.55
N TRP A 145 -2.61 -27.08 9.75
CA TRP A 145 -3.83 -26.36 10.11
C TRP A 145 -3.95 -26.10 11.62
N ASP A 146 -3.07 -26.67 12.44
CA ASP A 146 -3.08 -26.51 13.88
C ASP A 146 -2.69 -25.08 14.30
N GLU A 147 -3.61 -24.42 14.99
CA GLU A 147 -3.44 -23.04 15.44
C GLU A 147 -2.55 -22.91 16.68
N GLN A 148 -2.49 -23.94 17.52
CA GLN A 148 -1.63 -24.01 18.70
C GLN A 148 -0.16 -24.13 18.26
N LEU A 149 0.14 -24.95 17.26
CA LEU A 149 1.48 -25.04 16.67
C LEU A 149 1.91 -23.70 16.05
N LYS A 150 1.07 -23.08 15.21
CA LYS A 150 1.41 -21.82 14.53
C LYS A 150 1.56 -20.63 15.49
N ASN A 151 0.62 -20.47 16.43
CA ASN A 151 0.52 -19.23 17.23
C ASN A 151 1.15 -19.34 18.61
N ALA A 152 1.31 -20.54 19.17
CA ALA A 152 1.89 -20.73 20.50
C ALA A 152 3.29 -21.35 20.43
N VAL A 153 3.47 -22.45 19.68
CA VAL A 153 4.75 -23.18 19.64
C VAL A 153 5.77 -22.49 18.72
N ALA A 154 5.40 -22.15 17.49
CA ALA A 154 6.34 -21.60 16.50
C ALA A 154 7.02 -20.28 16.94
N PRO A 155 6.36 -19.32 17.62
CA PRO A 155 7.04 -18.15 18.18
C PRO A 155 8.13 -18.50 19.19
N LEU A 156 7.92 -19.54 20.00
CA LEU A 156 8.91 -20.00 20.99
C LEU A 156 10.13 -20.59 20.29
N LEU A 157 9.93 -21.42 19.26
CA LEU A 157 11.04 -21.99 18.49
C LEU A 157 11.90 -20.91 17.83
N ARG A 158 11.28 -19.86 17.30
CA ARG A 158 12.00 -18.69 16.73
C ARG A 158 12.85 -17.94 17.75
N SER A 159 12.53 -18.03 19.04
CA SER A 159 13.27 -17.38 20.11
C SER A 159 14.49 -18.16 20.59
N LEU A 160 14.80 -19.32 19.99
CA LEU A 160 15.95 -20.17 20.33
C LEU A 160 17.20 -19.82 19.48
N PRO A 161 18.08 -18.90 19.91
CA PRO A 161 19.25 -18.51 19.11
C PRO A 161 20.26 -19.65 18.93
N ASP A 162 20.32 -20.58 19.88
CA ASP A 162 21.34 -21.64 19.93
C ASP A 162 21.04 -22.83 19.00
N VAL A 163 19.84 -22.90 18.42
CA VAL A 163 19.42 -23.98 17.52
C VAL A 163 18.89 -23.40 16.21
N PRO A 164 19.76 -23.11 15.23
CA PRO A 164 19.37 -22.42 14.00
C PRO A 164 18.32 -23.17 13.18
N GLU A 165 18.34 -24.51 13.18
CA GLU A 165 17.35 -25.31 12.45
C GLU A 165 15.93 -25.14 13.00
N LEU A 166 15.78 -25.03 14.32
CA LEU A 166 14.48 -24.80 14.96
C LEU A 166 14.05 -23.32 14.85
N SER A 167 14.98 -22.38 15.03
CA SER A 167 14.65 -20.95 14.96
C SER A 167 14.36 -20.44 13.55
N GLN A 168 14.93 -21.08 12.53
CA GLN A 168 14.63 -20.77 11.12
C GLN A 168 13.39 -21.51 10.59
N LEU A 169 12.88 -22.51 11.31
CA LEU A 169 11.69 -23.25 10.90
C LEU A 169 10.47 -22.31 10.86
N ARG A 170 9.79 -22.27 9.72
CA ARG A 170 8.55 -21.55 9.50
C ARG A 170 7.39 -22.54 9.56
N VAL A 171 6.53 -22.37 10.56
CA VAL A 171 5.29 -23.13 10.71
C VAL A 171 4.16 -22.27 10.16
N LEU A 172 3.59 -22.67 9.03
CA LEU A 172 2.61 -21.92 8.25
C LEU A 172 1.37 -22.77 7.99
N ASP A 173 0.30 -22.17 7.48
CA ASP A 173 -0.75 -22.93 6.80
C ASP A 173 -0.59 -22.81 5.27
N PRO A 174 -1.26 -23.68 4.49
CA PRO A 174 -1.19 -23.65 3.03
C PRO A 174 -1.50 -22.29 2.39
N ASP A 175 -2.40 -21.49 3.00
CA ASP A 175 -2.76 -20.17 2.46
C ASP A 175 -1.60 -19.17 2.63
N HIS A 176 -0.90 -19.22 3.77
CA HIS A 176 0.27 -18.37 4.05
C HIS A 176 1.54 -18.82 3.34
N LEU A 177 1.62 -20.06 2.85
CA LEU A 177 2.73 -20.52 2.02
C LEU A 177 2.85 -19.68 0.75
N LEU A 178 1.72 -19.32 0.12
CA LEU A 178 1.71 -18.49 -1.08
C LEU A 178 2.39 -17.13 -0.84
N ILE A 179 2.05 -16.49 0.29
CA ILE A 179 2.68 -15.24 0.72
C ILE A 179 4.18 -15.47 0.95
N HIS A 180 4.55 -16.56 1.61
CA HIS A 180 5.95 -16.87 1.90
C HIS A 180 6.79 -17.08 0.64
N LEU A 181 6.26 -17.77 -0.37
CA LEU A 181 6.97 -17.95 -1.64
C LEU A 181 7.11 -16.64 -2.41
N ASP A 182 6.12 -15.76 -2.30
CA ASP A 182 6.20 -14.41 -2.87
C ASP A 182 7.22 -13.53 -2.13
N GLU A 183 7.28 -13.60 -0.80
CA GLU A 183 8.32 -12.95 0.02
C GLU A 183 9.73 -13.35 -0.41
N LEU A 184 9.95 -14.65 -0.64
CA LEU A 184 11.25 -15.18 -1.07
C LEU A 184 11.63 -14.68 -2.47
N ALA A 185 10.67 -14.59 -3.39
CA ALA A 185 10.89 -14.09 -4.74
C ALA A 185 11.06 -12.57 -4.79
N HIS A 186 10.35 -11.82 -3.95
CA HIS A 186 10.23 -10.37 -3.99
C HIS A 186 10.63 -9.71 -2.66
N ALA A 187 11.72 -10.15 -2.03
CA ALA A 187 12.14 -9.69 -0.71
C ALA A 187 12.27 -8.16 -0.56
N ALA A 188 12.55 -7.43 -1.64
CA ALA A 188 12.59 -5.97 -1.64
C ALA A 188 11.21 -5.32 -1.47
N ALA A 189 10.14 -5.93 -2.00
CA ALA A 189 8.78 -5.40 -1.95
C ALA A 189 8.14 -5.52 -0.55
N TYR A 190 8.60 -6.47 0.26
CA TYR A 190 8.16 -6.66 1.64
C TYR A 190 8.93 -5.81 2.66
N ARG A 191 9.92 -5.02 2.21
CA ARG A 191 10.58 -4.05 3.08
C ARG A 191 9.64 -2.88 3.33
N PRO A 192 9.43 -2.45 4.58
CA PRO A 192 8.66 -1.26 4.85
C PRO A 192 9.26 -0.04 4.13
N ASP A 193 8.39 0.78 3.55
CA ASP A 193 8.75 2.05 2.92
C ASP A 193 8.05 3.20 3.66
N THR A 194 8.63 4.40 3.59
CA THR A 194 8.07 5.59 4.22
C THR A 194 6.72 5.95 3.58
N LEU A 195 5.67 6.03 4.40
CA LEU A 195 4.37 6.46 3.93
C LEU A 195 4.43 7.96 3.65
N LYS A 196 4.49 8.34 2.36
CA LYS A 196 4.46 9.74 1.87
C LYS A 196 5.58 10.62 2.45
N GLY A 197 6.75 10.05 2.75
CA GLY A 197 7.88 10.78 3.34
C GLY A 197 7.64 11.26 4.77
N SER A 198 6.66 10.66 5.46
CA SER A 198 6.46 10.80 6.91
C SER A 198 7.32 9.80 7.68
N ALA A 199 7.25 9.86 9.02
CA ALA A 199 7.89 8.87 9.89
C ALA A 199 7.12 7.54 10.01
N PHE A 200 5.96 7.41 9.35
CA PHE A 200 5.20 6.16 9.32
C PHE A 200 5.72 5.28 8.20
N GLU A 201 5.65 3.97 8.42
CA GLU A 201 6.06 2.98 7.44
C GLU A 201 4.85 2.21 6.92
N THR A 202 4.87 1.85 5.65
CA THR A 202 3.91 0.94 5.02
C THR A 202 4.65 -0.23 4.42
N GLY A 203 4.17 -1.45 4.63
CA GLY A 203 4.80 -2.65 4.10
C GLY A 203 3.78 -3.74 3.79
N LEU A 204 4.13 -4.66 2.89
CA LEU A 204 3.31 -5.83 2.62
C LEU A 204 3.24 -6.71 3.87
N ALA A 205 2.03 -7.20 4.17
CA ALA A 205 1.79 -8.14 5.24
C ALA A 205 2.38 -9.49 4.85
N GLY A 206 3.47 -9.84 5.52
CA GLY A 206 4.14 -11.11 5.34
C GLY A 206 3.39 -12.32 5.93
N SER A 207 3.92 -13.51 5.69
CA SER A 207 3.41 -14.81 6.13
C SER A 207 3.28 -14.93 7.66
N SER A 208 4.03 -14.14 8.43
CA SER A 208 3.96 -14.07 9.89
C SER A 208 3.07 -12.94 10.44
N SER A 209 2.37 -12.21 9.58
CA SER A 209 1.66 -10.97 9.97
C SER A 209 0.23 -11.21 10.48
N GLU A 210 -0.30 -12.43 10.40
CA GLU A 210 -1.66 -12.75 10.86
C GLU A 210 -1.95 -12.23 12.28
N PRO A 211 -1.09 -12.46 13.31
CA PRO A 211 -1.37 -11.96 14.66
C PRO A 211 -1.50 -10.44 14.74
N THR A 212 -0.73 -9.71 13.93
CA THR A 212 -0.79 -8.25 13.82
C THR A 212 -2.08 -7.81 13.15
N LEU A 213 -2.46 -8.44 12.04
CA LEU A 213 -3.70 -8.16 11.32
C LEU A 213 -4.94 -8.42 12.19
N MET A 214 -4.89 -9.46 13.02
CA MET A 214 -5.97 -9.81 13.95
C MET A 214 -6.20 -8.75 15.06
N ARG A 215 -5.27 -7.82 15.27
CA ARG A 215 -5.47 -6.67 16.18
C ARG A 215 -6.49 -5.66 15.66
N PHE A 216 -6.77 -5.68 14.35
CA PHE A 216 -7.71 -4.78 13.68
C PHE A 216 -9.16 -5.29 13.64
N LEU A 217 -9.50 -6.26 14.49
CA LEU A 217 -10.84 -6.82 14.62
C LEU A 217 -11.86 -5.76 15.06
N ASP A 218 -12.93 -5.57 14.29
CA ASP A 218 -13.98 -4.63 14.64
C ASP A 218 -15.01 -5.24 15.62
N HIS A 219 -14.69 -5.18 16.90
CA HIS A 219 -15.60 -5.58 17.97
C HIS A 219 -16.91 -4.78 17.98
N ARG A 220 -16.90 -3.51 17.55
CA ARG A 220 -18.07 -2.62 17.63
C ARG A 220 -19.06 -2.91 16.50
N GLY A 221 -18.57 -3.26 15.32
CA GLY A 221 -19.38 -3.71 14.18
C GLY A 221 -19.85 -5.16 14.25
N GLY A 222 -19.53 -5.88 15.33
CA GLY A 222 -19.94 -7.29 15.50
C GLY A 222 -19.15 -8.27 14.63
N GLU A 223 -17.96 -7.88 14.18
CA GLU A 223 -17.04 -8.79 13.50
C GLU A 223 -16.53 -9.84 14.50
N THR A 224 -16.61 -11.12 14.11
CA THR A 224 -16.07 -12.20 14.95
C THR A 224 -14.65 -12.54 14.50
N ARG A 225 -13.82 -13.03 15.43
CA ARG A 225 -12.45 -13.49 15.12
C ARG A 225 -12.44 -14.49 13.97
N ALA A 226 -13.43 -15.37 13.89
CA ALA A 226 -13.56 -16.37 12.82
C ALA A 226 -13.85 -15.73 11.45
N LYS A 227 -14.65 -14.66 11.40
CA LYS A 227 -14.97 -13.94 10.16
C LYS A 227 -13.75 -13.20 9.62
N LEU A 228 -13.09 -12.38 10.44
CA LEU A 228 -11.88 -11.66 10.02
C LEU A 228 -10.82 -12.64 9.52
N LYS A 229 -10.63 -13.76 10.23
CA LYS A 229 -9.69 -14.80 9.83
C LYS A 229 -10.03 -15.42 8.47
N ALA A 230 -11.31 -15.68 8.22
CA ALA A 230 -11.75 -16.19 6.91
C ALA A 230 -11.46 -15.17 5.80
N THR A 231 -11.72 -13.88 6.05
CA THR A 231 -11.37 -12.79 5.13
C THR A 231 -9.87 -12.76 4.84
N LEU A 232 -9.01 -12.74 5.85
CA LEU A 232 -7.54 -12.71 5.67
C LEU A 232 -7.03 -13.90 4.85
N ARG A 233 -7.58 -15.10 5.06
CA ARG A 233 -7.25 -16.30 4.28
C ARG A 233 -7.68 -16.18 2.83
N GLU A 234 -8.88 -15.67 2.57
CA GLU A 234 -9.35 -15.41 1.21
C GLU A 234 -8.44 -14.39 0.50
N LEU A 235 -8.04 -13.32 1.21
CA LEU A 235 -7.11 -12.33 0.67
C LEU A 235 -5.75 -12.95 0.32
N ALA A 236 -5.24 -13.85 1.16
CA ALA A 236 -4.00 -14.58 0.91
C ALA A 236 -4.10 -15.47 -0.33
N ARG A 237 -5.20 -16.22 -0.47
CA ARG A 237 -5.46 -17.10 -1.63
C ARG A 237 -5.53 -16.34 -2.94
N CYS A 238 -6.21 -15.19 -2.94
CA CYS A 238 -6.37 -14.36 -4.13
C CYS A 238 -5.11 -13.56 -4.49
N ARG A 239 -3.97 -13.75 -3.80
CA ARG A 239 -2.73 -12.96 -3.97
C ARG A 239 -2.99 -11.45 -3.93
N ARG A 240 -3.91 -11.01 -3.06
CA ARG A 240 -4.21 -9.57 -2.89
C ARG A 240 -3.09 -8.93 -2.09
N GLU A 241 -2.71 -7.72 -2.46
CA GLU A 241 -1.71 -6.95 -1.71
C GLU A 241 -2.33 -6.56 -0.37
N GLN A 242 -1.85 -7.17 0.71
CA GLN A 242 -2.21 -6.81 2.07
C GLN A 242 -1.12 -5.90 2.61
N LEU A 243 -1.47 -4.73 3.14
CA LEU A 243 -0.53 -3.75 3.64
C LEU A 243 -0.83 -3.43 5.11
N ILE A 244 0.24 -3.18 5.86
CA ILE A 244 0.20 -2.72 7.25
C ILE A 244 0.91 -1.37 7.31
N VAL A 245 0.29 -0.42 8.02
CA VAL A 245 0.91 0.86 8.36
C VAL A 245 1.35 0.83 9.81
N THR A 246 2.61 1.15 10.05
CA THR A 246 3.25 1.16 11.36
C THR A 246 3.65 2.58 11.74
N ALA A 247 3.36 2.97 12.98
CA ALA A 247 3.76 4.24 13.56
C ALA A 247 5.25 4.25 13.94
N PRO A 248 5.84 5.44 14.20
CA PRO A 248 7.27 5.57 14.52
C PRO A 248 7.71 4.83 15.80
N ASP A 249 6.76 4.53 16.69
CA ASP A 249 6.98 3.74 17.91
C ASP A 249 6.89 2.22 17.69
N GLY A 250 6.64 1.79 16.45
CA GLY A 250 6.48 0.39 16.07
C GLY A 250 5.04 -0.12 16.20
N GLU A 251 4.07 0.71 16.60
CA GLU A 251 2.68 0.26 16.73
C GLU A 251 1.99 0.16 15.36
N PRO A 252 1.33 -0.98 15.02
CA PRO A 252 0.50 -1.09 13.83
C PRO A 252 -0.77 -0.22 13.98
N VAL A 253 -0.93 0.76 13.10
CA VAL A 253 -2.02 1.76 13.17
C VAL A 253 -3.07 1.62 12.06
N ALA A 254 -2.76 0.93 10.97
CA ALA A 254 -3.73 0.60 9.92
C ALA A 254 -3.41 -0.72 9.24
N CYS A 255 -4.43 -1.35 8.65
CA CYS A 255 -4.24 -2.37 7.63
C CYS A 255 -5.24 -2.20 6.49
N TYR A 256 -4.83 -2.54 5.27
CA TYR A 256 -5.72 -2.50 4.13
C TYR A 256 -5.28 -3.53 3.09
N ALA A 257 -6.22 -4.00 2.28
CA ALA A 257 -5.92 -4.89 1.17
C ALA A 257 -6.43 -4.28 -0.12
N LEU A 258 -5.72 -4.52 -1.22
CA LEU A 258 -6.04 -3.94 -2.52
C LEU A 258 -5.81 -4.92 -3.67
N MET A 259 -6.60 -4.75 -4.72
CA MET A 259 -6.52 -5.51 -5.95
C MET A 259 -7.11 -4.71 -7.11
N ALA A 260 -6.43 -4.71 -8.25
CA ALA A 260 -6.99 -4.18 -9.49
C ALA A 260 -7.75 -5.29 -10.23
N VAL A 261 -9.05 -5.08 -10.46
CA VAL A 261 -9.91 -5.96 -11.25
C VAL A 261 -10.51 -5.15 -12.38
N GLY A 262 -10.00 -5.33 -13.60
CA GLY A 262 -10.40 -4.51 -14.75
C GLY A 262 -10.08 -3.03 -14.51
N SER A 263 -11.11 -2.18 -14.49
CA SER A 263 -10.98 -0.74 -14.22
C SER A 263 -11.35 -0.34 -12.78
N VAL A 264 -11.47 -1.31 -11.86
CA VAL A 264 -11.82 -1.09 -10.45
C VAL A 264 -10.65 -1.48 -9.56
N LEU A 265 -10.23 -0.55 -8.69
CA LEU A 265 -9.39 -0.85 -7.55
C LEU A 265 -10.29 -1.27 -6.38
N GLN A 266 -10.38 -2.58 -6.16
CA GLN A 266 -11.15 -3.13 -5.05
C GLN A 266 -10.32 -3.10 -3.76
N VAL A 267 -10.95 -2.64 -2.67
CA VAL A 267 -10.40 -2.54 -1.33
C VAL A 267 -11.30 -3.34 -0.39
N PRO A 268 -11.13 -4.68 -0.32
CA PRO A 268 -11.96 -5.57 0.48
C PRO A 268 -11.69 -5.48 2.00
N LEU A 269 -10.59 -4.83 2.39
CA LEU A 269 -10.22 -4.62 3.79
C LEU A 269 -9.61 -3.22 3.94
N LEU A 270 -10.11 -2.43 4.88
CA LEU A 270 -9.56 -1.15 5.31
C LEU A 270 -9.91 -0.91 6.78
N ARG A 271 -8.90 -0.97 7.65
CA ARG A 271 -9.04 -0.83 9.10
C ARG A 271 -8.05 0.17 9.66
N LEU A 272 -8.49 0.87 10.71
CA LEU A 272 -7.66 1.76 11.52
C LEU A 272 -7.73 1.32 12.97
N ALA A 273 -6.59 1.36 13.65
CA ALA A 273 -6.52 1.20 15.10
C ALA A 273 -7.10 2.45 15.79
N ASP A 274 -7.47 2.30 17.06
CA ASP A 274 -7.86 3.42 17.92
C ASP A 274 -6.61 4.20 18.34
N HIS A 275 -6.17 5.12 17.48
CA HIS A 275 -4.96 5.92 17.66
C HIS A 275 -5.26 7.42 17.43
N PRO A 276 -4.62 8.37 18.14
CA PRO A 276 -4.89 9.81 17.98
C PRO A 276 -4.76 10.33 16.54
N ILE A 277 -3.88 9.71 15.73
CA ILE A 277 -3.68 10.07 14.32
C ILE A 277 -4.71 9.46 13.36
N ALA A 278 -5.56 8.53 13.82
CA ALA A 278 -6.46 7.77 12.96
C ALA A 278 -7.33 8.65 12.03
N PRO A 279 -7.90 9.79 12.45
CA PRO A 279 -8.66 10.65 11.54
C PRO A 279 -7.84 11.19 10.37
N THR A 280 -6.61 11.64 10.64
CA THR A 280 -5.68 12.15 9.62
C THR A 280 -5.19 11.03 8.72
N LEU A 281 -4.82 9.89 9.31
CA LEU A 281 -4.37 8.71 8.57
C LEU A 281 -5.48 8.15 7.68
N GLY A 282 -6.72 8.09 8.15
CA GLY A 282 -7.86 7.63 7.37
C GLY A 282 -8.12 8.49 6.13
N ARG A 283 -8.07 9.82 6.29
CA ARG A 283 -8.16 10.74 5.14
C ARG A 283 -7.02 10.50 4.16
N GLN A 284 -5.81 10.34 4.66
CA GLN A 284 -4.63 10.09 3.84
C GLN A 284 -4.69 8.75 3.11
N LEU A 285 -5.20 7.68 3.74
CA LEU A 285 -5.34 6.37 3.11
C LEU A 285 -6.40 6.40 2.01
N LEU A 286 -7.56 7.02 2.25
CA LEU A 286 -8.59 7.18 1.21
C LEU A 286 -8.05 7.95 -0.01
N TRP A 287 -7.29 9.02 0.23
CA TRP A 287 -6.59 9.71 -0.83
C TRP A 287 -5.59 8.80 -1.56
N HIS A 288 -4.78 8.07 -0.80
CA HIS A 288 -3.78 7.17 -1.34
C HIS A 288 -4.41 6.10 -2.24
N LEU A 289 -5.60 5.59 -1.90
CA LEU A 289 -6.33 4.65 -2.74
C LEU A 289 -6.73 5.24 -4.09
N ARG A 290 -7.09 6.53 -4.16
CA ARG A 290 -7.35 7.22 -5.45
C ARG A 290 -6.08 7.35 -6.28
N GLU A 291 -4.94 7.65 -5.65
CA GLU A 291 -3.64 7.69 -6.34
C GLU A 291 -3.22 6.31 -6.86
N GLN A 292 -3.45 5.25 -6.07
CA GLN A 292 -3.19 3.87 -6.47
C GLN A 292 -4.10 3.47 -7.65
N ALA A 293 -5.38 3.84 -7.61
CA ALA A 293 -6.30 3.59 -8.72
C ALA A 293 -5.81 4.26 -9.99
N ARG A 294 -5.45 5.54 -9.93
CA ARG A 294 -4.87 6.26 -11.07
C ARG A 294 -3.60 5.59 -11.60
N THR A 295 -2.65 5.28 -10.73
CA THR A 295 -1.36 4.67 -11.11
C THR A 295 -1.55 3.32 -11.80
N ARG A 296 -2.57 2.56 -11.39
CA ARG A 296 -2.93 1.25 -11.97
C ARG A 296 -3.91 1.36 -13.14
N GLY A 297 -4.27 2.57 -13.59
CA GLY A 297 -5.22 2.79 -14.68
C GLY A 297 -6.69 2.45 -14.35
N CYS A 298 -7.02 2.31 -13.07
CA CYS A 298 -8.38 2.09 -12.59
C CYS A 298 -9.16 3.41 -12.54
N SER A 299 -10.41 3.38 -12.96
CA SER A 299 -11.33 4.54 -12.96
C SER A 299 -12.22 4.61 -11.72
N VAL A 300 -12.22 3.58 -10.88
CA VAL A 300 -13.05 3.51 -9.67
C VAL A 300 -12.24 2.88 -8.52
N VAL A 301 -12.41 3.41 -7.31
CA VAL A 301 -12.05 2.76 -6.04
C VAL A 301 -13.35 2.22 -5.43
N ASP A 302 -13.37 0.92 -5.10
CA ASP A 302 -14.48 0.22 -4.46
C ASP A 302 -14.05 -0.24 -3.06
N LEU A 303 -14.53 0.43 -2.00
CA LEU A 303 -14.36 -0.07 -0.63
C LEU A 303 -15.47 -1.09 -0.37
N ALA A 304 -15.09 -2.36 -0.49
CA ALA A 304 -15.97 -3.53 -0.36
C ALA A 304 -15.87 -4.18 1.03
N ASP A 305 -15.36 -3.44 2.01
CA ASP A 305 -15.15 -3.93 3.37
C ASP A 305 -16.45 -3.92 4.19
N PRO A 306 -17.01 -5.09 4.56
CA PRO A 306 -18.30 -5.17 5.25
C PRO A 306 -18.29 -4.59 6.67
N TYR A 307 -17.12 -4.44 7.29
CA TYR A 307 -16.98 -3.90 8.65
C TYR A 307 -16.23 -2.58 8.67
N LEU A 308 -16.25 -1.81 7.56
CA LEU A 308 -15.59 -0.51 7.47
C LEU A 308 -15.95 0.37 8.69
N PRO A 309 -14.97 0.78 9.53
CA PRO A 309 -15.24 1.51 10.76
C PRO A 309 -16.09 2.77 10.54
N VAL A 310 -17.04 3.04 11.44
CA VAL A 310 -17.98 4.19 11.33
C VAL A 310 -17.26 5.53 11.14
N HIS A 311 -16.12 5.73 11.81
CA HIS A 311 -15.33 6.95 11.63
C HIS A 311 -14.74 7.06 10.21
N LEU A 312 -14.28 5.95 9.62
CA LEU A 312 -13.82 5.91 8.23
C LEU A 312 -14.97 6.15 7.25
N GLN A 313 -16.16 5.63 7.50
CA GLN A 313 -17.34 5.94 6.69
C GLN A 313 -17.64 7.45 6.69
N SER A 314 -17.52 8.10 7.85
CA SER A 314 -17.68 9.57 7.95
C SER A 314 -16.64 10.30 7.11
N ILE A 315 -15.36 9.91 7.23
CA ILE A 315 -14.27 10.48 6.44
C ILE A 315 -14.51 10.23 4.94
N ALA A 316 -14.94 9.03 4.55
CA ALA A 316 -15.24 8.67 3.16
C ALA A 316 -16.34 9.58 2.58
N ARG A 317 -17.43 9.85 3.32
CA ARG A 317 -18.46 10.84 2.90
C ARG A 317 -17.85 12.22 2.70
N HIS A 318 -17.02 12.68 3.63
CA HIS A 318 -16.34 13.98 3.53
C HIS A 318 -15.35 14.03 2.35
N GLU A 319 -14.75 12.90 1.99
CA GLU A 319 -13.85 12.71 0.84
C GLU A 319 -14.60 12.37 -0.46
N HIS A 320 -15.91 12.64 -0.52
CA HIS A 320 -16.77 12.45 -1.70
C HIS A 320 -16.87 11.01 -2.21
N TYR A 321 -16.68 10.01 -1.34
CA TYR A 321 -17.08 8.64 -1.64
C TYR A 321 -18.60 8.55 -1.56
N GLN A 322 -19.19 7.82 -2.51
CA GLN A 322 -20.62 7.56 -2.59
C GLN A 322 -20.92 6.21 -1.99
N HIS A 323 -21.89 6.19 -1.08
CA HIS A 323 -22.36 4.95 -0.47
C HIS A 323 -23.53 4.40 -1.29
N VAL A 324 -23.37 3.18 -1.82
CA VAL A 324 -24.44 2.46 -2.51
C VAL A 324 -24.43 1.02 -2.02
N GLU A 325 -25.61 0.57 -1.58
CA GLU A 325 -25.77 -0.71 -0.88
C GLU A 325 -24.83 -0.79 0.33
N ASP A 326 -23.88 -1.72 0.33
CA ASP A 326 -22.90 -1.93 1.41
C ASP A 326 -21.48 -1.48 1.02
N HIS A 327 -21.33 -0.77 -0.11
CA HIS A 327 -20.03 -0.40 -0.68
C HIS A 327 -19.85 1.12 -0.75
N TRP A 328 -18.58 1.55 -0.78
CA TRP A 328 -18.20 2.95 -0.98
C TRP A 328 -17.39 3.13 -2.25
N TYR A 329 -17.87 3.99 -3.14
CA TYR A 329 -17.24 4.24 -4.42
C TYR A 329 -16.63 5.63 -4.52
N ALA A 330 -15.39 5.71 -5.00
CA ALA A 330 -14.82 6.95 -5.49
C ALA A 330 -14.44 6.82 -6.96
N VAL A 331 -14.84 7.79 -7.77
CA VAL A 331 -14.53 7.80 -9.20
C VAL A 331 -13.30 8.63 -9.47
N VAL A 332 -12.39 8.07 -10.26
CA VAL A 332 -11.09 8.64 -10.62
C VAL A 332 -11.09 8.91 -12.12
N VAL A 333 -11.14 10.18 -12.50
CA VAL A 333 -11.15 10.59 -13.92
C VAL A 333 -9.81 11.23 -14.26
N ASP A 334 -8.88 10.44 -14.77
CA ASP A 334 -7.54 10.91 -15.15
C ASP A 334 -7.53 11.57 -16.53
N ARG A 335 -8.16 12.75 -16.63
CA ARG A 335 -8.35 13.51 -17.87
C ARG A 335 -8.25 15.01 -17.64
N ILE A 336 -7.74 15.72 -18.65
CA ILE A 336 -7.78 17.18 -18.74
C ILE A 336 -8.43 17.59 -20.05
N ASP A 337 -9.74 17.77 -20.00
CA ASP A 337 -10.60 17.83 -21.20
C ASP A 337 -11.81 18.76 -20.96
N THR A 338 -12.76 18.78 -21.89
CA THR A 338 -13.98 19.59 -21.77
C THR A 338 -14.94 19.01 -20.72
N ALA A 339 -15.87 19.83 -20.22
CA ALA A 339 -16.91 19.43 -19.28
C ALA A 339 -17.70 18.21 -19.78
N ALA A 340 -17.99 18.16 -21.08
CA ALA A 340 -18.70 17.05 -21.72
C ALA A 340 -17.89 15.75 -21.70
N GLU A 341 -16.60 15.81 -22.07
CA GLU A 341 -15.71 14.64 -22.10
C GLU A 341 -15.43 14.11 -20.69
N VAL A 342 -15.20 15.00 -19.72
CA VAL A 342 -15.04 14.63 -18.31
C VAL A 342 -16.31 13.98 -17.77
N SER A 343 -17.49 14.52 -18.06
CA SER A 343 -18.78 13.94 -17.64
C SER A 343 -19.03 12.57 -18.29
N ALA A 344 -18.62 12.39 -19.54
CA ALA A 344 -18.72 11.11 -20.25
C ALA A 344 -17.78 10.05 -19.64
N ALA A 345 -16.54 10.42 -19.32
CA ALA A 345 -15.58 9.54 -18.64
C ALA A 345 -16.07 9.15 -17.24
N ALA A 346 -16.62 10.10 -16.47
CA ALA A 346 -17.25 9.82 -15.20
C ALA A 346 -18.44 8.87 -15.36
N THR A 347 -19.33 9.11 -16.33
CA THR A 347 -20.48 8.24 -16.61
C THR A 347 -20.05 6.81 -16.92
N HIS A 348 -19.02 6.61 -17.75
CA HIS A 348 -18.48 5.28 -18.04
C HIS A 348 -18.00 4.57 -16.77
N ALA A 349 -17.31 5.30 -15.88
CA ALA A 349 -16.86 4.76 -14.59
C ALA A 349 -18.04 4.39 -13.66
N TYR A 350 -19.08 5.23 -13.59
CA TYR A 350 -20.28 4.97 -12.79
C TYR A 350 -21.03 3.72 -13.29
N GLN A 351 -21.20 3.59 -14.60
CA GLN A 351 -21.89 2.46 -15.21
C GLN A 351 -21.16 1.14 -14.95
N HIS A 352 -19.82 1.17 -14.89
CA HIS A 352 -19.01 -0.02 -14.63
C HIS A 352 -19.27 -0.65 -13.25
N VAL A 353 -19.68 0.16 -12.27
CA VAL A 353 -20.03 -0.28 -10.90
C VAL A 353 -21.52 -0.17 -10.60
N GLY A 354 -22.37 -0.04 -11.63
CA GLY A 354 -23.83 -0.02 -11.45
C GLY A 354 -24.42 1.25 -10.82
N LEU A 355 -23.64 2.34 -10.71
CA LEU A 355 -24.10 3.61 -10.14
C LEU A 355 -25.00 4.44 -11.08
N GLY A 356 -25.24 3.95 -12.30
CA GLY A 356 -26.02 4.65 -13.31
C GLY A 356 -25.22 5.74 -14.04
N ASN A 357 -25.84 6.91 -14.27
CA ASN A 357 -25.19 8.01 -14.99
C ASN A 357 -24.62 9.05 -14.02
N ALA A 358 -23.43 9.54 -14.32
CA ALA A 358 -22.85 10.65 -13.58
C ALA A 358 -23.60 11.97 -13.89
N PRO A 359 -23.60 12.93 -12.95
CA PRO A 359 -24.08 14.29 -13.23
C PRO A 359 -23.39 14.91 -14.46
N LEU A 360 -24.15 15.62 -15.29
CA LEU A 360 -23.58 16.36 -16.43
C LEU A 360 -23.11 17.73 -16.00
N ILE A 361 -21.88 18.08 -16.36
CA ILE A 361 -21.33 19.41 -16.14
C ILE A 361 -21.70 20.32 -17.34
N PRO A 362 -22.31 21.49 -17.10
CA PRO A 362 -22.62 22.42 -18.19
C PRO A 362 -21.34 23.04 -18.78
N VAL A 363 -21.35 23.28 -20.09
CA VAL A 363 -20.29 24.06 -20.77
C VAL A 363 -20.25 25.46 -20.18
N GLY A 364 -19.04 25.97 -19.88
CA GLY A 364 -18.89 27.26 -19.21
C GLY A 364 -19.34 27.24 -17.76
N ALA A 365 -19.31 26.07 -17.09
CA ALA A 365 -19.58 25.94 -15.66
C ALA A 365 -18.82 27.01 -14.87
N ASP A 366 -19.50 27.58 -13.86
CA ASP A 366 -18.87 28.54 -12.98
C ASP A 366 -17.70 27.91 -12.20
N ALA A 367 -16.87 28.77 -11.60
CA ALA A 367 -15.69 28.34 -10.88
C ALA A 367 -16.02 27.39 -9.71
N ALA A 368 -17.11 27.62 -8.97
CA ALA A 368 -17.46 26.80 -7.82
C ALA A 368 -17.90 25.38 -8.23
N LEU A 369 -18.71 25.28 -9.29
CA LEU A 369 -19.19 24.01 -9.82
C LEU A 369 -18.06 23.19 -10.43
N ALA A 370 -17.20 23.81 -11.24
CA ALA A 370 -16.04 23.15 -11.81
C ALA A 370 -15.09 22.65 -10.71
N HIS A 371 -14.78 23.49 -9.73
CA HIS A 371 -13.96 23.12 -8.58
C HIS A 371 -14.55 21.93 -7.79
N HIS A 372 -15.86 21.93 -7.54
CA HIS A 372 -16.53 20.81 -6.87
C HIS A 372 -16.30 19.48 -7.62
N TYR A 373 -16.58 19.44 -8.92
CA TYR A 373 -16.45 18.20 -9.69
C TYR A 373 -14.99 17.75 -9.90
N GLU A 374 -14.03 18.68 -9.99
CA GLU A 374 -12.61 18.31 -10.00
C GLU A 374 -12.16 17.62 -8.72
N ARG A 375 -12.76 17.96 -7.58
CA ARG A 375 -12.49 17.28 -6.30
C ARG A 375 -13.20 15.94 -6.21
N VAL A 376 -14.46 15.88 -6.63
CA VAL A 376 -15.24 14.63 -6.62
C VAL A 376 -14.60 13.59 -7.54
N TRP A 377 -14.17 13.99 -8.74
CA TRP A 377 -13.59 13.11 -9.77
C TRP A 377 -12.08 13.29 -9.95
N TRP A 378 -11.37 13.66 -8.89
CA TRP A 378 -9.93 13.83 -8.93
C TRP A 378 -9.24 12.65 -9.65
N PRO A 379 -8.26 12.89 -10.56
CA PRO A 379 -7.53 14.15 -10.79
C PRO A 379 -8.09 15.03 -11.92
N ALA A 380 -9.37 14.88 -12.31
CA ALA A 380 -9.94 15.56 -13.47
C ALA A 380 -9.63 17.07 -13.53
N LYS A 381 -9.49 17.58 -14.77
CA LYS A 381 -9.33 19.00 -15.06
C LYS A 381 -10.29 19.45 -16.17
N ILE A 382 -11.18 20.40 -15.87
CA ILE A 382 -12.22 20.91 -16.78
C ILE A 382 -11.74 22.20 -17.46
N THR A 383 -11.45 22.09 -18.74
CA THR A 383 -10.74 23.13 -19.53
C THR A 383 -11.63 24.28 -20.02
N ASP A 384 -12.92 24.04 -20.20
CA ASP A 384 -13.94 24.97 -20.71
C ASP A 384 -14.84 25.54 -19.59
N SER A 385 -14.28 25.67 -18.37
CA SER A 385 -14.94 26.27 -17.21
C SER A 385 -14.43 27.67 -16.89
N ALA A 386 -15.15 28.40 -16.03
CA ALA A 386 -14.72 29.70 -15.52
C ALA A 386 -13.66 29.61 -14.41
N LEU A 387 -13.20 28.40 -14.03
CA LEU A 387 -12.22 28.21 -12.95
C LEU A 387 -10.85 28.80 -13.38
N PRO A 388 -10.34 29.82 -12.66
CA PRO A 388 -9.13 30.52 -13.07
C PRO A 388 -7.85 29.75 -12.76
N HIS A 389 -6.80 30.03 -13.54
CA HIS A 389 -5.49 29.40 -13.42
C HIS A 389 -4.43 30.44 -13.08
N PHE A 390 -3.51 30.07 -12.20
CA PHE A 390 -2.44 30.94 -11.74
C PHE A 390 -1.11 30.18 -11.75
N ALA A 391 -0.01 30.88 -11.98
CA ALA A 391 1.33 30.37 -11.70
C ALA A 391 1.87 31.10 -10.47
N VAL A 392 2.35 30.34 -9.49
CA VAL A 392 2.90 30.84 -8.22
C VAL A 392 4.32 30.33 -8.06
N ALA A 393 5.24 31.26 -7.76
CA ALA A 393 6.64 30.91 -7.53
C ALA A 393 6.84 30.39 -6.11
N ILE A 394 7.67 29.36 -5.96
CA ILE A 394 8.07 28.82 -4.66
C ILE A 394 9.59 28.57 -4.63
N LYS A 395 10.22 28.85 -3.48
CA LYS A 395 11.65 28.56 -3.28
C LYS A 395 11.83 27.07 -2.98
N PRO A 396 12.94 26.44 -3.40
CA PRO A 396 13.15 25.01 -3.18
C PRO A 396 13.08 24.56 -1.72
N THR A 397 13.56 25.37 -0.77
CA THR A 397 13.49 25.05 0.66
C THR A 397 12.04 24.92 1.14
N TRP A 398 11.20 25.89 0.80
CA TRP A 398 9.78 25.88 1.17
C TRP A 398 8.99 24.83 0.39
N SER A 399 9.37 24.56 -0.87
CA SER A 399 8.76 23.53 -1.69
C SER A 399 9.03 22.12 -1.14
N ALA A 400 10.25 21.86 -0.67
CA ALA A 400 10.62 20.57 -0.07
C ALA A 400 9.76 20.28 1.17
N GLU A 401 9.57 21.27 2.04
CA GLU A 401 8.79 21.11 3.27
C GLU A 401 7.27 21.12 3.01
N LEU A 402 6.78 22.05 2.18
CA LEU A 402 5.35 22.26 1.97
C LEU A 402 4.75 21.23 1.04
N ILE A 403 5.46 20.85 -0.04
CA ILE A 403 4.93 20.02 -1.13
C ILE A 403 5.68 18.69 -1.25
N GLY A 404 6.88 18.58 -0.67
CA GLY A 404 7.72 17.38 -0.78
C GLY A 404 8.63 17.37 -2.01
N MET A 405 8.86 18.51 -2.67
CA MET A 405 9.75 18.60 -3.84
C MET A 405 10.81 19.71 -3.71
N PRO A 406 12.12 19.39 -3.82
CA PRO A 406 12.69 18.05 -3.89
C PRO A 406 12.39 17.24 -2.61
N ALA A 407 12.43 15.91 -2.71
CA ALA A 407 12.14 15.03 -1.58
C ALA A 407 13.08 15.31 -0.40
N PRO A 408 12.57 15.79 0.75
CA PRO A 408 13.40 15.96 1.95
C PRO A 408 13.66 14.59 2.60
N LEU A 409 14.70 14.51 3.42
CA LEU A 409 14.97 13.30 4.23
C LEU A 409 13.84 13.01 5.23
N HIS A 410 13.28 14.07 5.83
CA HIS A 410 12.16 13.99 6.77
C HIS A 410 11.23 15.16 6.51
N ARG A 411 9.93 14.89 6.45
CA ARG A 411 8.88 15.91 6.37
C ARG A 411 7.99 15.79 7.60
N ARG A 412 7.51 16.94 8.12
CA ARG A 412 6.57 16.96 9.24
C ARG A 412 5.33 16.15 8.89
N THR A 413 4.93 15.22 9.76
CA THR A 413 3.80 14.31 9.53
C THR A 413 2.51 15.07 9.18
N GLU A 414 2.23 16.18 9.86
CA GLU A 414 1.04 17.00 9.58
C GLU A 414 1.00 17.53 8.14
N LEU A 415 2.16 17.86 7.56
CA LEU A 415 2.27 18.33 6.17
C LEU A 415 2.36 17.16 5.20
N ALA A 416 3.07 16.09 5.57
CA ALA A 416 3.22 14.88 4.78
C ALA A 416 1.88 14.17 4.53
N PHE A 417 1.02 14.13 5.55
CA PHE A 417 -0.35 13.60 5.47
C PHE A 417 -1.40 14.69 5.24
N GLY A 418 -1.00 15.96 5.32
CA GLY A 418 -1.88 17.09 5.10
C GLY A 418 -2.27 17.20 3.64
N ARG A 419 -3.51 16.79 3.32
CA ARG A 419 -4.18 17.10 2.05
C ARG A 419 -4.37 18.61 1.90
N GLU A 420 -4.64 19.29 3.01
CA GLU A 420 -4.79 20.74 3.09
C GLU A 420 -3.49 21.38 3.57
N GLN A 421 -3.04 22.38 2.84
CA GLN A 421 -1.79 23.09 3.06
C GLN A 421 -2.01 24.59 2.95
N VAL A 422 -1.18 25.38 3.63
CA VAL A 422 -1.23 26.83 3.57
C VAL A 422 0.09 27.42 3.13
N TYR A 423 0.04 28.24 2.07
CA TYR A 423 1.16 29.03 1.61
C TYR A 423 0.95 30.50 1.92
N PHE A 424 1.88 31.10 2.65
CA PHE A 424 1.82 32.50 3.03
C PHE A 424 2.58 33.38 2.04
N ARG A 425 2.06 34.59 1.81
CA ARG A 425 2.69 35.59 0.96
C ARG A 425 2.33 37.02 1.38
N SER A 426 2.96 37.99 0.74
CA SER A 426 2.58 39.41 0.89
C SER A 426 1.16 39.67 0.38
N GLY A 427 0.38 40.50 1.08
CA GLY A 427 -0.99 40.85 0.69
C GLY A 427 -1.11 41.82 -0.50
N ARG A 428 0.02 42.28 -1.05
CA ARG A 428 0.04 43.32 -2.10
C ARG A 428 -0.15 42.71 -3.50
N ASN A 429 -0.86 43.43 -4.38
CA ASN A 429 -1.04 43.11 -5.81
C ASN A 429 -1.49 41.65 -6.05
N SER A 430 -2.54 41.21 -5.36
CA SER A 430 -3.07 39.86 -5.57
C SER A 430 -3.99 39.81 -6.77
N THR A 431 -3.59 39.07 -7.81
CA THR A 431 -4.45 38.71 -8.94
C THR A 431 -5.19 37.39 -8.70
N LEU A 432 -4.92 36.74 -7.56
CA LEU A 432 -5.48 35.44 -7.20
C LEU A 432 -6.97 35.58 -6.83
N SER A 433 -7.73 34.55 -7.18
CA SER A 433 -9.11 34.36 -6.75
C SER A 433 -9.34 32.90 -6.44
N ALA A 434 -10.09 32.63 -5.37
CA ALA A 434 -10.52 31.29 -5.00
C ALA A 434 -12.02 31.09 -5.32
N PRO A 435 -12.45 29.90 -5.75
CA PRO A 435 -11.60 28.75 -6.05
C PRO A 435 -10.76 28.96 -7.34
N GLY A 436 -9.64 28.25 -7.47
CA GLY A 436 -8.77 28.32 -8.65
C GLY A 436 -7.76 27.18 -8.73
N ARG A 437 -6.93 27.18 -9.77
CA ARG A 437 -5.81 26.22 -9.96
C ARG A 437 -4.49 26.96 -9.85
N ILE A 438 -3.55 26.43 -9.07
CA ILE A 438 -2.19 26.94 -8.97
C ILE A 438 -1.24 25.98 -9.66
N LEU A 439 -0.40 26.49 -10.55
CA LEU A 439 0.82 25.85 -11.04
C LEU A 439 1.99 26.33 -10.20
N TRP A 440 2.73 25.39 -9.62
CA TRP A 440 3.91 25.68 -8.83
C TRP A 440 5.14 25.81 -9.70
N TYR A 441 5.74 27.00 -9.72
CA TYR A 441 7.01 27.27 -10.39
C TYR A 441 8.14 27.32 -9.36
N MET A 442 8.94 26.26 -9.30
CA MET A 442 10.09 26.21 -8.40
C MET A 442 11.26 27.00 -8.99
N SER A 443 11.79 27.94 -8.23
CA SER A 443 12.98 28.70 -8.64
C SER A 443 14.23 27.82 -8.66
N SER A 444 15.21 28.15 -9.50
CA SER A 444 16.49 27.43 -9.57
C SER A 444 17.23 27.45 -8.23
N GLY A 445 17.91 26.35 -7.91
CA GLY A 445 18.75 26.25 -6.71
C GLY A 445 20.03 25.48 -7.01
N HIS A 446 21.11 25.78 -6.27
CA HIS A 446 22.43 25.19 -6.52
C HIS A 446 22.43 23.65 -6.43
N ARG A 447 21.56 23.08 -5.56
CA ARG A 447 21.40 21.64 -5.37
C ARG A 447 20.15 21.04 -6.01
N THR A 448 19.17 21.87 -6.39
CA THR A 448 17.84 21.43 -6.83
C THR A 448 17.65 21.53 -8.35
N GLY A 449 18.65 22.05 -9.06
CA GLY A 449 18.67 22.13 -10.50
C GLY A 449 17.98 23.38 -11.07
N PRO A 450 17.69 23.38 -12.38
CA PRO A 450 17.09 24.51 -13.08
C PRO A 450 15.65 24.76 -12.63
N ALA A 451 15.18 25.99 -12.84
CA ALA A 451 13.80 26.35 -12.54
C ALA A 451 12.80 25.58 -13.43
N SER A 452 11.69 25.14 -12.84
CA SER A 452 10.70 24.29 -13.49
C SER A 452 9.31 24.44 -12.87
N PHE A 453 8.29 24.09 -13.64
CA PHE A 453 6.98 23.80 -13.06
C PHE A 453 6.99 22.39 -12.50
N ILE A 454 6.60 22.25 -11.24
CA ILE A 454 6.77 21.01 -10.47
C ILE A 454 5.46 20.30 -10.16
N GLY A 455 4.33 20.97 -10.33
CA GLY A 455 3.03 20.40 -10.03
C GLY A 455 1.93 21.44 -10.03
N THR A 456 0.74 21.00 -9.63
CA THR A 456 -0.44 21.85 -9.48
C THR A 456 -1.15 21.58 -8.16
N SER A 457 -1.77 22.60 -7.59
CA SER A 457 -2.70 22.45 -6.46
C SER A 457 -4.01 23.15 -6.78
N VAL A 458 -5.04 22.75 -6.06
CA VAL A 458 -6.29 23.48 -5.99
C VAL A 458 -6.14 24.62 -4.97
N LEU A 459 -6.62 25.81 -5.31
CA LEU A 459 -6.71 26.96 -4.42
C LEU A 459 -8.15 27.02 -3.89
N ASP A 460 -8.35 26.60 -2.65
CA ASP A 460 -9.68 26.50 -2.02
C ASP A 460 -10.15 27.86 -1.48
N GLY A 461 -9.22 28.64 -0.93
CA GLY A 461 -9.53 29.87 -0.21
C GLY A 461 -8.34 30.83 -0.11
N ILE A 462 -8.64 32.10 0.14
CA ILE A 462 -7.65 33.14 0.40
C ILE A 462 -8.11 33.94 1.61
N THR A 463 -7.27 33.99 2.64
CA THR A 463 -7.50 34.82 3.83
C THR A 463 -6.44 35.90 3.90
N THR A 464 -6.87 37.16 4.08
CA THR A 464 -5.98 38.31 4.23
C THR A 464 -6.11 38.83 5.67
N GLY A 465 -5.00 39.08 6.34
CA GLY A 465 -5.00 39.49 7.75
C GLY A 465 -3.61 39.89 8.24
N THR A 466 -3.48 40.15 9.54
CA THR A 466 -2.16 40.40 10.14
C THR A 466 -1.36 39.09 10.27
N PRO A 467 -0.02 39.17 10.38
CA PRO A 467 0.81 37.97 10.59
C PRO A 467 0.36 37.11 11.77
N GLU A 468 -0.01 37.72 12.89
CA GLU A 468 -0.41 37.05 14.11
C GLU A 468 -1.74 36.31 13.94
N GLU A 469 -2.74 36.95 13.32
CA GLU A 469 -4.05 36.35 13.03
C GLU A 469 -3.90 35.15 12.09
N LEU A 470 -3.10 35.31 11.03
CA LEU A 470 -2.88 34.26 10.05
C LEU A 470 -2.06 33.10 10.61
N PHE A 471 -1.06 33.37 11.44
CA PHE A 471 -0.28 32.33 12.09
C PHE A 471 -1.13 31.55 13.11
N ALA A 472 -1.95 32.23 13.90
CA ALA A 472 -2.84 31.57 14.85
C ALA A 472 -3.87 30.67 14.17
N ALA A 473 -4.39 31.08 13.01
CA ALA A 473 -5.41 30.32 12.28
C ALA A 473 -4.82 29.17 11.43
N TYR A 474 -3.64 29.36 10.84
CA TYR A 474 -3.13 28.47 9.78
C TYR A 474 -1.69 28.00 9.95
N GLY A 475 -0.99 28.39 11.02
CA GLY A 475 0.43 28.11 11.21
C GLY A 475 0.79 26.63 11.19
N HIS A 476 -0.12 25.74 11.60
CA HIS A 476 0.08 24.28 11.57
C HIS A 476 -0.13 23.65 10.19
N TYR A 477 -0.78 24.34 9.26
CA TYR A 477 -0.97 23.89 7.87
C TYR A 477 0.10 24.40 6.90
N GLY A 478 0.99 25.29 7.35
CA GLY A 478 2.03 25.88 6.52
C GLY A 478 3.44 25.64 7.04
N VAL A 479 4.42 26.12 6.26
CA VAL A 479 5.85 25.99 6.59
C VAL A 479 6.46 27.26 7.19
N PHE A 480 5.75 28.38 7.13
CA PHE A 480 6.26 29.65 7.65
C PHE A 480 6.07 29.73 9.17
N THR A 481 7.13 30.16 9.86
CA THR A 481 7.02 30.65 11.24
C THR A 481 6.37 32.03 11.26
N LEU A 482 5.90 32.49 12.42
CA LEU A 482 5.37 33.86 12.58
C LEU A 482 6.34 34.91 12.01
N ALA A 483 7.63 34.82 12.36
CA ALA A 483 8.66 35.72 11.84
C ALA A 483 8.75 35.71 10.30
N ASN A 484 8.57 34.55 9.66
CA ASN A 484 8.55 34.48 8.19
C ASN A 484 7.31 35.14 7.60
N ILE A 485 6.17 35.08 8.28
CA ILE A 485 4.94 35.76 7.84
C ILE A 485 5.10 37.28 8.01
N GLU A 486 5.68 37.74 9.11
CA GLU A 486 6.01 39.15 9.35
C GLU A 486 6.97 39.69 8.27
N ASP A 487 8.03 38.95 7.94
CA ASP A 487 8.99 39.31 6.88
C ASP A 487 8.34 39.39 5.48
N ALA A 488 7.40 38.48 5.22
CA ALA A 488 6.63 38.42 3.98
C ALA A 488 5.54 39.51 3.91
N ALA A 489 5.05 39.97 5.05
CA ALA A 489 4.02 40.99 5.13
C ALA A 489 4.51 42.31 4.52
N ARG A 490 3.56 43.05 3.96
CA ARG A 490 3.79 44.41 3.46
C ARG A 490 2.68 45.28 4.01
N ASP A 491 3.06 46.43 4.56
CA ASP A 491 2.13 47.35 5.23
C ASP A 491 1.33 46.66 6.36
N GLY A 492 1.97 45.70 7.06
CA GLY A 492 1.36 44.92 8.15
C GLY A 492 0.39 43.84 7.71
N ILE A 493 0.25 43.58 6.40
CA ILE A 493 -0.74 42.64 5.85
C ILE A 493 -0.06 41.51 5.08
N ALA A 494 -0.51 40.29 5.34
CA ALA A 494 -0.14 39.08 4.61
C ALA A 494 -1.40 38.36 4.08
N GLN A 495 -1.17 37.35 3.24
CA GLN A 495 -2.19 36.48 2.67
C GLN A 495 -1.83 35.02 2.93
N ALA A 496 -2.81 34.25 3.41
CA ALA A 496 -2.78 32.80 3.50
C ALA A 496 -3.56 32.20 2.33
N LEU A 497 -2.88 31.44 1.47
CA LEU A 497 -3.49 30.67 0.39
C LEU A 497 -3.78 29.26 0.91
N GLN A 498 -5.05 28.87 0.96
CA GLN A 498 -5.47 27.52 1.34
C GLN A 498 -5.46 26.63 0.12
N LEU A 499 -4.74 25.53 0.20
CA LEU A 499 -4.41 24.67 -0.93
C LEU A 499 -4.82 23.25 -0.61
N SER A 500 -5.32 22.53 -1.61
CA SER A 500 -5.55 21.10 -1.52
C SER A 500 -5.15 20.37 -2.80
N ASP A 501 -5.17 19.05 -2.74
CA ASP A 501 -5.02 18.16 -3.90
C ASP A 501 -3.75 18.45 -4.72
N THR A 502 -2.64 18.71 -4.01
CA THR A 502 -1.36 18.98 -4.65
C THR A 502 -0.87 17.75 -5.41
N GLU A 503 -0.80 17.91 -6.72
CA GLU A 503 -0.42 16.92 -7.70
C GLU A 503 0.96 17.28 -8.26
N LEU A 504 1.97 16.48 -7.89
CA LEU A 504 3.32 16.63 -8.41
C LEU A 504 3.42 16.09 -9.83
N PHE A 505 4.16 16.79 -10.68
CA PHE A 505 4.45 16.31 -12.02
C PHE A 505 5.55 15.25 -11.98
N PRO A 506 5.33 14.04 -12.54
CA PRO A 506 6.39 13.04 -12.67
C PRO A 506 7.55 13.57 -13.51
N ASN A 507 7.28 14.46 -14.47
CA ASN A 507 8.28 15.12 -15.30
C ASN A 507 8.17 16.65 -15.18
N PRO A 508 8.91 17.29 -14.25
CA PRO A 508 8.88 18.73 -14.08
C PRO A 508 9.14 19.49 -15.39
N VAL A 509 8.29 20.46 -15.71
CA VAL A 509 8.39 21.22 -16.96
C VAL A 509 9.48 22.28 -16.84
N LEU A 510 10.64 21.99 -17.40
CA LEU A 510 11.81 22.88 -17.39
C LEU A 510 11.53 24.20 -18.09
N ARG A 511 12.24 25.26 -17.67
CA ARG A 511 12.15 26.60 -18.25
C ARG A 511 12.23 26.63 -19.78
N LYS A 512 13.13 25.85 -20.38
CA LYS A 512 13.29 25.76 -21.85
C LYS A 512 12.01 25.29 -22.55
N SER A 513 11.36 24.26 -22.00
CA SER A 513 10.10 23.73 -22.53
C SER A 513 8.95 24.72 -22.32
N TYR A 514 8.90 25.36 -21.15
CA TYR A 514 7.93 26.42 -20.88
C TYR A 514 8.06 27.58 -21.88
N ASP A 515 9.27 28.04 -22.20
CA ASP A 515 9.47 29.14 -23.16
C ASP A 515 8.89 28.80 -24.55
N GLN A 516 8.87 27.52 -24.95
CA GLN A 516 8.22 27.07 -26.19
C GLN A 516 6.69 27.14 -26.09
N LEU A 517 6.12 26.64 -24.99
CA LEU A 517 4.68 26.71 -24.74
C LEU A 517 4.19 28.16 -24.64
N GLN A 518 4.95 29.01 -23.96
CA GLN A 518 4.65 30.44 -23.82
C GLN A 518 4.63 31.16 -25.17
N ARG A 519 5.55 30.83 -26.10
CA ARG A 519 5.52 31.41 -27.46
C ARG A 519 4.30 30.97 -28.26
N LYS A 520 3.83 29.74 -28.04
CA LYS A 520 2.69 29.16 -28.78
C LYS A 520 1.34 29.65 -28.26
N TYR A 521 1.15 29.66 -26.94
CA TYR A 521 -0.15 29.93 -26.31
C TYR A 521 -0.23 31.32 -25.64
N GLY A 522 0.86 32.09 -25.65
CA GLY A 522 0.99 33.28 -24.83
C GLY A 522 1.24 32.94 -23.36
N GLY A 523 1.54 33.95 -22.53
CA GLY A 523 1.72 33.77 -21.10
C GLY A 523 2.80 34.66 -20.46
N PRO A 524 2.97 34.60 -19.13
CA PRO A 524 3.88 35.44 -18.40
C PRO A 524 5.35 35.12 -18.69
N ARG A 525 6.18 36.14 -18.97
CA ARG A 525 7.64 35.98 -19.22
C ARG A 525 8.44 35.61 -17.98
N ALA A 526 7.92 35.97 -16.80
CA ALA A 526 8.53 35.66 -15.52
C ALA A 526 7.42 35.35 -14.50
N VAL A 527 7.69 34.36 -13.65
CA VAL A 527 6.83 33.99 -12.52
C VAL A 527 7.59 34.36 -11.26
N GLN A 528 7.54 35.64 -10.88
CA GLN A 528 8.14 36.16 -9.63
C GLN A 528 7.08 36.50 -8.59
N ALA A 529 5.85 36.72 -9.03
CA ALA A 529 4.65 36.92 -8.22
C ALA A 529 3.53 36.05 -8.82
N PRO A 530 2.40 35.86 -8.11
CA PRO A 530 1.25 35.19 -8.68
C PRO A 530 0.75 35.89 -9.95
N VAL A 531 0.68 35.13 -11.04
CA VAL A 531 0.27 35.62 -12.36
C VAL A 531 -0.82 34.74 -12.93
N LYS A 532 -1.80 35.34 -13.60
CA LYS A 532 -2.87 34.61 -14.29
C LYS A 532 -2.32 33.88 -15.51
N VAL A 533 -2.79 32.66 -15.72
CA VAL A 533 -2.45 31.78 -16.84
C VAL A 533 -3.72 31.48 -17.62
N SER A 534 -3.64 31.38 -18.96
CA SER A 534 -4.79 30.98 -19.77
C SER A 534 -5.08 29.48 -19.64
N ALA A 535 -6.29 29.06 -19.94
CA ALA A 535 -6.67 27.64 -19.88
C ALA A 535 -5.82 26.78 -20.84
N GLU A 536 -5.50 27.32 -22.02
CA GLU A 536 -4.70 26.64 -23.04
C GLU A 536 -3.25 26.44 -22.58
N LEU A 537 -2.63 27.48 -22.02
CA LEU A 537 -1.27 27.39 -21.49
C LEU A 537 -1.22 26.44 -20.28
N PHE A 538 -2.18 26.54 -19.36
CA PHE A 538 -2.27 25.62 -18.22
C PHE A 538 -2.37 24.17 -18.70
N THR A 539 -3.29 23.90 -19.63
CA THR A 539 -3.49 22.56 -20.20
C THR A 539 -2.23 22.02 -20.86
N ALA A 540 -1.51 22.86 -21.59
CA ALA A 540 -0.26 22.45 -22.23
C ALA A 540 0.85 22.13 -21.22
N ILE A 541 0.99 22.92 -20.15
CA ILE A 541 1.96 22.66 -19.08
C ILE A 541 1.59 21.38 -18.34
N TYR A 542 0.33 21.22 -17.96
CA TYR A 542 -0.16 20.05 -17.24
C TYR A 542 0.06 18.76 -18.04
N ARG A 543 -0.36 18.72 -19.31
CA ARG A 543 -0.15 17.56 -20.21
C ARG A 543 1.33 17.24 -20.37
N LEU A 544 2.19 18.24 -20.50
CA LEU A 544 3.63 18.01 -20.62
C LEU A 544 4.24 17.48 -19.31
N GLY A 545 3.77 17.99 -18.16
CA GLY A 545 4.21 17.55 -16.83
C GLY A 545 3.80 16.13 -16.49
N GLN A 546 2.64 15.68 -16.99
CA GLN A 546 2.08 14.35 -16.74
C GLN A 546 2.51 13.25 -17.71
N ARG A 547 3.24 13.58 -18.78
CA ARG A 547 3.79 12.54 -19.67
C ARG A 547 4.66 11.59 -18.88
N THR A 548 4.53 10.29 -19.09
CA THR A 548 5.43 9.30 -18.46
C THR A 548 6.59 9.00 -19.43
N ALA A 549 7.73 8.51 -18.95
CA ALA A 549 8.91 8.23 -19.79
C ALA A 549 8.61 7.26 -20.96
N LEU A 550 7.58 6.42 -20.85
CA LEU A 550 7.10 5.51 -21.89
C LEU A 550 6.49 6.23 -23.11
N ASP A 551 5.97 7.45 -22.96
CA ASP A 551 5.36 8.22 -24.07
C ASP A 551 6.40 8.91 -24.98
N VAL A 552 7.67 8.93 -24.57
CA VAL A 552 8.75 9.64 -25.28
C VAL A 552 9.27 8.84 -26.49
N HIS A 553 8.95 7.55 -26.59
CA HIS A 553 9.39 6.68 -27.70
C HIS A 553 8.36 6.48 -28.82
N VAL A 554 7.20 7.16 -28.76
CA VAL A 554 6.15 7.08 -29.79
C VAL A 554 5.86 8.45 -30.44
N SER A 555 6.80 9.40 -30.38
CA SER A 555 6.69 10.71 -31.05
C SER A 555 7.76 10.90 -32.11
#